data_AF-A0A6M2C595-F1
#
_entry.id   AF-A0A6M2C595-F1
#
_cell.length_a   1.000
_cell.length_b   1.000
_cell.length_c   1.000
_cell.angle_alpha   90.00
_cell.angle_beta   90.00
_cell.angle_gamma   90.00
#
_symmetry.space_group_name_H-M   'P 1'
#
loop_
_entity.id
_entity.type
_entity.pdbx_description
1 polymer ?
#
loop_
_entity_poly.entity_id
_entity_poly.type
_entity_poly.pdbx_seq_one_letter_code
_entity_poly.pdbx_strand_id
1 'polypeptide(L)'
;MKLIIKILITSALVLLIANFMSGVHVAGFTTALIVAIVLGLLNIFIKPILVILTFPITIVTLGLFLLAINAIIILLCDGIVGGFSVDSFWTALFFSIILSILQSIMYKILGEDK
;
A
#
# COMPACT_ATOMS: atom_id res chain seq x y z
N MET A 1 -5.62 -1.54 -18.64
CA MET A 1 -4.15 -1.52 -18.79
C MET A 1 -3.48 -0.56 -17.81
N LYS A 2 -3.90 0.72 -17.75
CA LYS A 2 -3.44 1.70 -16.74
C LYS A 2 -3.52 1.22 -15.29
N LEU A 3 -4.66 0.63 -14.90
CA LEU A 3 -4.92 0.16 -13.52
C LEU A 3 -3.95 -0.94 -13.04
N ILE A 4 -3.57 -1.87 -13.93
CA ILE A 4 -2.68 -2.99 -13.59
C ILE A 4 -1.23 -2.50 -13.41
N ILE A 5 -0.78 -1.60 -14.29
CA ILE A 5 0.54 -0.96 -14.20
C ILE A 5 0.63 -0.10 -12.94
N LYS A 6 -0.43 0.67 -12.66
CA LYS A 6 -0.58 1.51 -11.46
C LYS A 6 -0.48 0.69 -10.17
N ILE A 7 -1.11 -0.47 -10.12
CA ILE A 7 -1.05 -1.39 -8.98
C ILE A 7 0.33 -2.03 -8.84
N LEU A 8 0.96 -2.44 -9.95
CA LEU A 8 2.33 -2.98 -9.92
C LEU A 8 3.34 -1.95 -9.40
N ILE A 9 3.27 -0.71 -9.88
CA ILE A 9 4.11 0.39 -9.42
C ILE A 9 3.83 0.69 -7.95
N THR A 10 2.55 0.76 -7.56
CA THR A 10 2.16 0.96 -6.15
C THR A 10 2.77 -0.11 -5.25
N SER A 11 2.64 -1.38 -5.64
CA SER A 11 3.11 -2.52 -4.85
C SER A 11 4.63 -2.53 -4.76
N ALA A 12 5.34 -2.18 -5.85
CA ALA A 12 6.79 -2.02 -5.84
C ALA A 12 7.25 -0.84 -4.97
N LEU A 13 6.52 0.28 -4.98
CA LEU A 13 6.79 1.42 -4.10
C LEU A 13 6.57 1.04 -2.62
N VAL A 14 5.51 0.29 -2.29
CA VAL A 14 5.33 -0.25 -0.92
C VAL A 14 6.56 -1.06 -0.52
N LEU A 15 7.03 -1.93 -1.40
CA LEU A 15 8.21 -2.76 -1.12
C LEU A 15 9.48 -1.94 -0.88
N LEU A 16 9.71 -0.90 -1.68
CA LEU A 16 10.87 -0.01 -1.54
C LEU A 16 10.82 0.77 -0.23
N ILE A 17 9.66 1.33 0.11
CA ILE A 17 9.49 2.09 1.35
C ILE A 17 9.61 1.17 2.56
N ALA A 18 9.16 -0.09 2.46
CA ALA A 18 9.24 -1.08 3.53
C ALA A 18 10.69 -1.45 3.86
N ASN A 19 11.59 -1.41 2.87
CA ASN A 19 13.02 -1.62 3.12
C ASN A 19 13.73 -0.37 3.67
N PHE A 20 13.17 0.82 3.46
CA PHE A 20 13.79 2.09 3.84
C PHE A 20 13.29 2.64 5.19
N MET A 21 12.12 2.22 5.65
CA MET A 21 11.48 2.73 6.86
C MET A 21 11.72 1.81 8.06
N SER A 22 12.34 2.37 9.11
CA SER A 22 12.47 1.72 10.42
C SER A 22 11.08 1.53 11.04
N GLY A 23 10.60 0.30 11.10
CA GLY A 23 9.26 -0.06 11.58
C GLY A 23 8.50 -1.04 10.67
N VAL A 24 9.09 -1.40 9.52
CA VAL A 24 8.66 -2.51 8.68
C VAL A 24 9.79 -3.53 8.61
N HIS A 25 9.55 -4.72 9.15
CA HIS A 25 10.51 -5.79 9.23
C HIS A 25 10.31 -6.77 8.09
N VAL A 26 11.36 -6.99 7.29
CA VAL A 26 11.38 -8.01 6.22
C VAL A 26 12.53 -8.97 6.48
N ALA A 27 12.23 -10.25 6.66
CA ALA A 27 13.21 -11.26 7.06
C ALA A 27 14.29 -11.55 6.00
N GLY A 28 14.05 -11.21 4.72
CA GLY A 28 15.00 -11.45 3.63
C GLY A 28 14.45 -11.14 2.24
N PHE A 29 15.27 -11.35 1.21
CA PHE A 29 14.92 -11.06 -0.18
C PHE A 29 13.74 -11.91 -0.70
N THR A 30 13.68 -13.18 -0.31
CA THR A 30 12.57 -14.08 -0.68
C THR A 30 11.24 -13.62 -0.08
N THR A 31 11.26 -13.18 1.19
CA THR A 31 10.09 -12.61 1.87
C THR A 31 9.65 -11.31 1.21
N ALA A 32 10.59 -10.44 0.86
CA ALA A 32 10.32 -9.24 0.07
C ALA A 32 9.56 -9.55 -1.24
N LEU A 33 10.00 -10.57 -1.99
CA LEU A 33 9.32 -10.98 -3.23
C LEU A 33 7.89 -11.49 -2.98
N ILE A 34 7.68 -12.29 -1.93
CA ILE A 34 6.37 -12.80 -1.55
C ILE A 34 5.44 -11.63 -1.13
N VAL A 35 5.95 -10.69 -0.34
CA VAL A 35 5.24 -9.46 0.05
C VAL A 35 4.80 -8.67 -1.17
N ALA A 36 5.65 -8.53 -2.19
CA ALA A 36 5.31 -7.87 -3.46
C ALA A 36 4.05 -8.46 -4.10
N ILE A 37 4.03 -9.78 -4.19
CA ILE A 37 2.97 -10.54 -4.85
C ILE A 37 1.69 -10.45 -4.03
N VAL A 38 1.77 -10.65 -2.71
CA VAL A 38 0.62 -10.60 -1.80
C VAL A 38 0.02 -9.20 -1.75
N LEU A 39 0.83 -8.15 -1.59
CA LEU A 39 0.35 -6.76 -1.65
C LEU A 39 -0.28 -6.42 -2.99
N GLY A 40 0.29 -6.89 -4.09
CA GLY A 40 -0.30 -6.75 -5.42
C GLY A 40 -1.70 -7.36 -5.48
N LEU A 41 -1.86 -8.60 -4.98
CA LEU A 41 -3.16 -9.26 -4.89
C LEU A 41 -4.13 -8.48 -3.98
N LEU A 42 -3.70 -8.08 -2.79
CA LEU A 42 -4.55 -7.31 -1.86
C LEU A 42 -4.99 -5.98 -2.48
N ASN A 43 -4.14 -5.30 -3.24
CA ASN A 43 -4.52 -4.09 -3.96
C ASN A 43 -5.53 -4.35 -5.10
N ILE A 44 -5.50 -5.52 -5.73
CA ILE A 44 -6.45 -5.89 -6.80
C ILE A 44 -7.80 -6.29 -6.23
N PHE A 45 -7.81 -7.14 -5.20
CA PHE A 45 -9.05 -7.73 -4.69
C PHE A 45 -9.61 -6.96 -3.51
N ILE A 46 -8.79 -6.67 -2.49
CA ILE A 46 -9.25 -6.13 -1.21
C ILE A 46 -9.45 -4.61 -1.27
N LYS A 47 -8.53 -3.87 -1.88
CA LYS A 47 -8.64 -2.40 -1.98
C LYS A 47 -9.95 -1.90 -2.58
N PRO A 48 -10.43 -2.39 -3.74
CA PRO A 48 -11.69 -1.89 -4.30
C PRO A 48 -12.89 -2.21 -3.40
N ILE A 49 -12.88 -3.36 -2.74
CA ILE A 49 -13.93 -3.75 -1.78
C ILE A 49 -13.94 -2.79 -0.59
N LEU A 50 -12.77 -2.50 -0.02
CA LEU A 50 -12.63 -1.55 1.08
C LEU A 50 -13.09 -0.16 0.66
N VAL A 51 -12.67 0.34 -0.50
CA VAL A 51 -13.05 1.67 -1.01
C VAL A 51 -14.56 1.79 -1.20
N ILE A 52 -15.23 0.76 -1.70
CA ILE A 52 -16.69 0.75 -1.87
C ILE A 52 -17.38 0.77 -0.50
N LEU A 53 -16.93 -0.09 0.43
CA LEU A 53 -17.50 -0.16 1.78
C LEU A 53 -17.30 1.15 2.56
N THR A 54 -16.14 1.77 2.40
CA THR A 54 -15.75 2.99 3.11
C THR A 54 -16.09 4.25 2.31
N PHE A 55 -16.76 4.14 1.16
CA PHE A 55 -17.08 5.25 0.27
C PHE A 55 -17.76 6.44 0.97
N PRO A 56 -18.84 6.27 1.78
CA PRO A 56 -19.47 7.38 2.47
C PRO A 56 -18.52 8.09 3.44
N ILE A 57 -17.73 7.31 4.20
CA ILE A 57 -16.72 7.85 5.13
C ILE A 57 -15.60 8.56 4.35
N THR A 58 -15.22 8.00 3.20
CA THR A 58 -14.17 8.57 2.34
C THR A 58 -14.60 9.93 1.80
N ILE A 59 -15.88 10.11 1.44
CA ILE A 59 -16.43 11.40 1.04
C ILE A 59 -16.44 12.37 2.23
N VAL A 60 -16.93 11.93 3.40
CA VAL A 60 -17.01 12.78 4.61
C VAL A 60 -15.61 13.26 5.05
N THR A 61 -14.61 12.40 4.90
CA THR A 61 -13.21 12.70 5.23
C THR A 61 -12.43 13.35 4.07
N LEU A 62 -13.09 13.71 2.96
CA LEU A 62 -12.46 14.31 1.78
C LEU A 62 -11.29 13.48 1.21
N GLY A 63 -11.35 12.16 1.33
CA GLY A 63 -10.32 11.24 0.85
C GLY A 63 -9.23 10.92 1.87
N LEU A 64 -9.21 11.51 3.07
CA LEU A 64 -8.25 11.14 4.13
C LEU A 64 -8.34 9.66 4.51
N PHE A 65 -9.54 9.08 4.46
CA PHE A 65 -9.73 7.66 4.78
C PHE A 65 -9.05 6.71 3.79
N LEU A 66 -8.69 7.17 2.58
CA LEU A 66 -7.90 6.37 1.64
C LEU A 66 -6.52 6.00 2.20
N LEU A 67 -5.94 6.84 3.06
CA LEU A 67 -4.69 6.54 3.76
C LEU A 67 -4.89 5.38 4.74
N ALA A 68 -6.00 5.40 5.49
CA ALA A 68 -6.36 4.30 6.38
C ALA A 68 -6.55 2.99 5.62
N ILE A 69 -7.16 3.01 4.43
CA ILE A 69 -7.31 1.81 3.58
C ILE A 69 -5.94 1.25 3.17
N ASN A 70 -4.99 2.10 2.75
CA ASN A 70 -3.65 1.64 2.40
C ASN A 70 -2.93 1.03 3.62
N ALA A 71 -3.05 1.65 4.80
CA ALA A 71 -2.50 1.12 6.05
C ALA A 71 -3.13 -0.25 6.42
N ILE A 72 -4.44 -0.40 6.27
CA ILE A 72 -5.16 -1.66 6.50
C ILE A 72 -4.65 -2.76 5.56
N ILE A 73 -4.43 -2.46 4.28
CA ILE A 73 -3.87 -3.42 3.32
C ILE A 73 -2.48 -3.91 3.74
N ILE A 74 -1.65 -3.01 4.26
CA ILE A 74 -0.32 -3.34 4.75
C ILE A 74 -0.39 -4.24 5.98
N LEU A 75 -1.28 -3.93 6.94
CA LEU A 75 -1.50 -4.77 8.12
C LEU A 75 -2.10 -6.14 7.77
N LEU A 76 -2.95 -6.21 6.75
CA LEU A 76 -3.43 -7.48 6.23
C LEU A 76 -2.28 -8.29 5.62
N CYS A 77 -1.35 -7.64 4.93
CA CYS A 77 -0.17 -8.32 4.39
C CYS A 77 0.75 -8.85 5.48
N ASP A 78 0.92 -8.12 6.58
CA ASP A 78 1.65 -8.57 7.79
C ASP A 78 1.06 -9.87 8.34
N GLY A 79 -0.27 -9.91 8.52
CA GLY A 79 -0.96 -11.11 8.99
C GLY A 79 -0.90 -12.31 8.02
N ILE A 80 -0.64 -12.08 6.73
CA ILE A 80 -0.62 -13.14 5.71
C ILE A 80 0.80 -13.64 5.43
N VAL A 81 1.80 -12.76 5.44
CA VAL A 81 3.17 -13.09 5.02
C VAL A 81 4.08 -13.26 6.23
N GLY A 82 4.38 -14.53 6.56
CA GLY A 82 5.37 -14.84 7.59
C GLY A 82 6.74 -14.24 7.25
N GLY A 83 7.23 -13.36 8.13
CA GLY A 83 8.49 -12.64 7.96
C GLY A 83 8.37 -11.26 7.31
N PHE A 84 7.16 -10.72 7.18
CA PHE A 84 6.86 -9.31 7.00
C PHE A 84 6.05 -8.83 8.20
N SER A 85 6.58 -7.90 9.00
CA SER A 85 5.84 -7.37 10.15
C SER A 85 5.91 -5.86 10.28
N VAL A 86 4.82 -5.27 10.76
CA VAL A 86 4.69 -3.83 10.95
C VAL A 86 4.37 -3.54 12.40
N ASP A 87 5.23 -2.76 13.06
CA ASP A 87 5.22 -2.59 14.52
C ASP A 87 3.91 -2.02 15.09
N SER A 88 3.21 -1.17 14.31
CA SER A 88 1.98 -0.53 14.78
C SER A 88 1.12 0.00 13.63
N PHE A 89 -0.18 0.20 13.90
CA PHE A 89 -1.09 0.92 13.01
C PHE A 89 -0.58 2.32 12.64
N TRP A 90 0.06 3.01 13.59
CA TRP A 90 0.66 4.31 13.33
C TRP A 90 1.80 4.23 12.32
N THR A 91 2.64 3.20 12.42
CA THR A 91 3.70 2.93 11.45
C THR A 91 3.12 2.68 10.05
N ALA A 92 2.06 1.87 9.96
CA ALA A 92 1.34 1.62 8.71
C ALA A 92 0.68 2.89 8.13
N LEU A 93 0.22 3.80 9.00
CA LEU A 93 -0.40 5.07 8.61
C LEU A 93 0.64 6.08 8.09
N PHE A 94 1.78 6.24 8.78
CA PHE A 94 2.90 7.06 8.28
C PHE A 94 3.45 6.52 6.97
N PHE A 95 3.59 5.20 6.89
CA PHE A 95 3.97 4.52 5.68
C PHE A 95 3.02 4.84 4.52
N SER A 96 1.71 4.76 4.76
CA SER A 96 0.69 5.10 3.75
C SER A 96 0.83 6.53 3.26
N ILE A 97 1.19 7.49 4.13
CA ILE A 97 1.36 8.89 3.74
C ILE A 97 2.55 9.03 2.78
N ILE A 98 3.70 8.44 3.13
CA ILE A 98 4.90 8.43 2.30
C ILE A 98 4.62 7.77 0.95
N LEU A 99 3.92 6.63 0.98
CA LEU A 99 3.50 5.91 -0.20
C LEU A 99 2.62 6.77 -1.12
N SER A 100 1.62 7.47 -0.57
CA SER A 100 0.74 8.34 -1.34
C SER A 100 1.49 9.49 -2.01
N ILE A 101 2.48 10.07 -1.33
CA ILE A 101 3.34 11.12 -1.88
C ILE A 101 4.20 10.56 -3.02
N LEU A 102 4.89 9.44 -2.80
CA LEU A 102 5.74 8.81 -3.80
C LEU A 102 4.95 8.34 -5.03
N GLN A 103 3.76 7.79 -4.83
CA GLN A 103 2.83 7.47 -5.92
C GLN A 103 2.45 8.72 -6.70
N SER A 104 2.12 9.83 -6.02
CA SER A 104 1.78 11.07 -6.71
C SER A 104 2.93 11.61 -7.57
N ILE A 105 4.18 11.45 -7.11
CA ILE A 105 5.37 11.85 -7.86
C ILE A 105 5.60 10.90 -9.04
N MET A 106 5.56 9.59 -8.80
CA MET A 106 5.72 8.57 -9.84
C MET A 106 4.68 8.69 -10.95
N TYR A 107 3.40 8.87 -10.61
CA TYR A 107 2.34 9.03 -11.63
C TYR A 107 2.51 10.29 -12.46
N LYS A 108 2.99 11.38 -11.86
CA LYS A 108 3.36 12.60 -12.61
C LYS A 108 4.52 12.34 -13.58
N ILE A 109 5.53 11.59 -13.17
CA ILE A 109 6.70 11.27 -14.02
C ILE A 109 6.32 10.32 -15.16
N LEU A 110 5.40 9.39 -14.90
CA LEU A 110 4.95 8.39 -15.87
C LEU A 110 3.90 8.92 -16.85
N GLY A 111 3.49 10.19 -16.72
CA GLY A 111 2.46 10.78 -17.60
C GLY A 111 1.08 10.14 -17.46
N GLU A 112 0.84 9.40 -16.37
CA GLU A 112 -0.50 8.92 -16.04
C GLU A 112 -1.26 10.06 -15.36
N ASP A 113 -1.75 10.98 -16.18
CA ASP A 113 -2.77 11.93 -15.75
C ASP A 113 -4.01 11.17 -15.26
N LYS A 114 -4.46 11.58 -14.08
CA LYS A 114 -5.42 10.93 -13.18
C LYS A 114 -6.64 10.33 -13.88
#